data_AF-A0A660NW91-F1
#
_entry.id   AF-A0A660NW91-F1
#
_cell.length_a   1.000
_cell.length_b   1.000
_cell.length_c   1.000
_cell.angle_alpha   90.00
_cell.angle_beta   90.00
_cell.angle_gamma   90.00
#
_symmetry.space_group_name_H-M   'P 1'
#
loop_
_entity.id
_entity.type
_entity.pdbx_description
1 polymer ?
#
loop_
_entity_poly.entity_id
_entity_poly.type
_entity_poly.pdbx_seq_one_letter_code
_entity_poly.pdbx_strand_id
1 'polypeptide(L)'
;MKKILTAVLCVALSIAAMAQSGTNSPYSQFGLGTLSPQSTSFNRSMNGLAYGFHEHNQINFQNPASYSALDSLSFIFDTGVSLQITHFEENGHKKNANNGNIEYINAAFRAFKHVGVSFGLMPYTNVGYSYTSRSNVNPTPNPSLPEPTYSNTFAGTGGVRQVYFGLGWEPLKGLAIGANVAYLWGDLERTVVNSYSDSYINTLSKTYTYEVKSYKVDFGLQYTQKLSK
;
A
#
# COMPACT_ATOMS: atom_id res chain seq x y z
N MET A 1 31.22 21.04 -0.57
CA MET A 1 30.89 19.61 -0.37
C MET A 1 29.48 19.40 0.17
N LYS A 2 29.10 19.96 1.34
CA LYS A 2 27.73 19.83 1.89
C LYS A 2 26.62 20.20 0.90
N LYS A 3 26.72 21.36 0.22
CA LYS A 3 25.72 21.84 -0.76
C LYS A 3 25.58 20.93 -2.00
N ILE A 4 26.68 20.31 -2.44
CA ILE A 4 26.68 19.38 -3.58
C ILE A 4 26.02 18.06 -3.16
N LEU A 5 26.30 17.57 -1.95
CA LEU A 5 25.66 16.38 -1.40
C LEU A 5 24.14 16.57 -1.24
N THR A 6 23.71 17.75 -0.74
CA THR A 6 22.28 18.09 -0.63
C THR A 6 21.61 18.20 -1.99
N ALA A 7 22.28 18.80 -2.99
CA ALA A 7 21.75 18.88 -4.35
C ALA A 7 21.61 17.51 -5.02
N VAL A 8 22.62 16.64 -4.88
CA VAL A 8 22.57 15.25 -5.38
C VAL A 8 21.46 14.46 -4.69
N LEU A 9 21.27 14.65 -3.38
CA LEU A 9 20.18 14.01 -2.64
C LEU A 9 18.80 14.51 -3.12
N CYS A 10 18.62 15.81 -3.33
CA CYS A 10 17.37 16.38 -3.85
C CYS A 10 17.08 15.89 -5.28
N VAL A 11 18.10 15.80 -6.14
CA VAL A 11 17.96 15.28 -7.50
C VAL A 11 17.61 13.79 -7.48
N ALA A 12 18.27 12.98 -6.65
CA ALA A 12 17.95 11.56 -6.49
C ALA A 12 16.52 11.34 -5.97
N LEU A 13 16.06 12.16 -5.00
CA LEU A 13 14.69 12.13 -4.49
C LEU A 13 13.67 12.53 -5.57
N SER A 14 14.00 13.50 -6.43
CA SER A 14 13.12 13.93 -7.52
C SER A 14 12.94 12.86 -8.60
N ILE A 15 13.99 12.08 -8.90
CA ILE A 15 13.93 10.97 -9.87
C ILE A 15 13.09 9.81 -9.29
N ALA A 16 13.18 9.55 -7.98
CA ALA A 16 12.35 8.54 -7.31
C ALA A 16 10.86 8.93 -7.24
N ALA A 17 10.54 10.23 -7.18
CA ALA A 17 9.15 10.72 -7.15
C ALA A 17 8.39 10.43 -8.46
N MET A 18 9.09 10.30 -9.58
CA MET A 18 8.50 9.95 -10.89
C MET A 18 8.13 8.47 -11.04
N ALA A 19 8.56 7.60 -10.12
CA ALA A 19 8.35 6.14 -10.20
C ALA A 19 7.21 5.63 -9.29
N GLN A 20 6.37 6.51 -8.76
CA GLN A 20 5.32 6.19 -7.78
C GLN A 20 4.09 5.55 -8.42
N SER A 21 4.23 4.35 -8.99
CA SER A 21 3.08 3.46 -9.13
C SER A 21 2.96 2.65 -7.85
N GLY A 22 1.88 2.85 -7.09
CA GLY A 22 1.61 2.16 -5.82
C GLY A 22 1.64 0.63 -5.94
N THR A 23 1.36 0.11 -7.13
CA THR A 23 1.50 -1.31 -7.47
C THR A 23 1.57 -1.45 -9.00
N ASN A 24 1.99 -2.60 -9.51
CA ASN A 24 1.91 -2.98 -10.92
C ASN A 24 1.17 -4.31 -11.08
N SER A 25 0.32 -4.64 -10.12
CA SER A 25 -0.39 -5.91 -10.04
C SER A 25 -1.67 -5.86 -10.89
N PRO A 26 -1.83 -6.76 -11.89
CA PRO A 26 -3.09 -6.93 -12.61
C PRO A 26 -4.27 -7.25 -11.68
N TYR A 27 -4.01 -7.85 -10.51
CA TYR A 27 -5.04 -8.15 -9.51
C TYR A 27 -5.62 -6.89 -8.84
N SER A 28 -4.94 -5.75 -8.95
CA SER A 28 -5.45 -4.47 -8.42
C SER A 28 -6.61 -3.89 -9.23
N GLN A 29 -7.01 -4.52 -10.34
CA GLN A 29 -8.19 -4.13 -11.11
C GLN A 29 -9.53 -4.39 -10.39
N PHE A 30 -9.52 -5.23 -9.35
CA PHE A 30 -10.74 -5.63 -8.63
C PHE A 30 -10.98 -4.77 -7.39
N GLY A 31 -12.26 -4.59 -7.02
CA GLY A 31 -12.66 -3.93 -5.78
C GLY A 31 -12.10 -2.52 -5.62
N LEU A 32 -11.45 -2.24 -4.49
CA LEU A 32 -10.73 -0.98 -4.21
C LEU A 32 -9.21 -1.09 -4.47
N GLY A 33 -8.77 -2.14 -5.17
CA GLY A 33 -7.36 -2.46 -5.37
C GLY A 33 -6.83 -3.54 -4.44
N THR A 34 -5.51 -3.71 -4.44
CA THR A 34 -4.82 -4.63 -3.53
C THR A 34 -4.60 -3.96 -2.19
N LEU A 35 -4.85 -4.68 -1.09
CA LEU A 35 -4.59 -4.18 0.26
C LEU A 35 -3.08 -3.92 0.45
N SER A 36 -2.75 -2.74 0.95
CA SER A 36 -1.38 -2.38 1.28
C SER A 36 -0.95 -3.11 2.55
N PRO A 37 0.30 -3.60 2.65
CA PRO A 37 0.80 -4.26 3.85
C PRO A 37 0.64 -3.36 5.08
N GLN A 38 -0.16 -3.79 6.05
CA GLN A 38 -0.40 -3.03 7.29
C GLN A 38 0.67 -3.34 8.35
N SER A 39 1.88 -3.73 7.95
CA SER A 39 2.90 -4.27 8.86
C SER A 39 4.06 -3.29 8.98
N THR A 40 4.59 -3.10 10.19
CA THR A 40 5.88 -2.40 10.34
C THR A 40 7.03 -3.21 9.72
N SER A 41 8.16 -2.55 9.51
CA SER A 41 9.38 -3.21 9.05
C SER A 41 9.74 -4.42 9.91
N PHE A 42 9.64 -4.29 11.25
CA PHE A 42 9.90 -5.39 12.18
C PHE A 42 8.90 -6.53 12.02
N ASN A 43 7.58 -6.24 11.99
CA ASN A 43 6.57 -7.27 11.78
C ASN A 43 6.77 -7.99 10.43
N ARG A 44 7.13 -7.24 9.39
CA ARG A 44 7.39 -7.79 8.05
C ARG A 44 8.60 -8.72 8.03
N SER A 45 9.68 -8.41 8.75
CA SER A 45 10.84 -9.30 8.92
C SER A 45 10.47 -10.64 9.58
N MET A 46 9.36 -10.69 10.31
CA MET A 46 8.84 -11.90 10.95
C MET A 46 7.66 -12.50 10.17
N ASN A 47 7.60 -12.32 8.85
CA ASN A 47 6.50 -12.78 7.99
C ASN A 47 5.12 -12.22 8.35
N GLY A 48 5.07 -11.02 8.95
CA GLY A 48 3.81 -10.35 9.30
C GLY A 48 3.26 -10.70 10.68
N LEU A 49 4.02 -11.38 11.53
CA LEU A 49 3.63 -11.60 12.92
C LEU A 49 3.59 -10.26 13.68
N ALA A 50 2.41 -9.89 14.20
CA ALA A 50 2.24 -8.64 14.94
C ALA A 50 1.34 -8.75 16.16
N TYR A 51 0.23 -9.50 16.13
CA TYR A 51 -0.77 -9.44 17.21
C TYR A 51 -0.25 -9.81 18.60
N GLY A 52 0.73 -10.71 18.68
CA GLY A 52 1.37 -11.11 19.93
C GLY A 52 2.49 -10.19 20.43
N PHE A 53 2.89 -9.16 19.67
CA PHE A 53 4.01 -8.29 20.03
C PHE A 53 3.60 -7.23 21.05
N HIS A 54 4.29 -7.19 22.19
CA HIS A 54 4.07 -6.26 23.30
C HIS A 54 5.39 -5.66 23.78
N GLU A 55 6.03 -4.85 22.93
CA GLU A 55 7.37 -4.33 23.17
C GLU A 55 7.36 -2.82 23.41
N HIS A 56 8.37 -2.32 24.14
CA HIS A 56 8.39 -0.95 24.66
C HIS A 56 8.97 0.08 23.68
N ASN A 57 9.72 -0.38 22.67
CA ASN A 57 10.56 0.43 21.79
C ASN A 57 10.12 0.41 20.32
N GLN A 58 8.91 -0.09 20.03
CA GLN A 58 8.41 -0.19 18.66
C GLN A 58 6.91 0.03 18.61
N ILE A 59 6.46 0.60 17.50
CA ILE A 59 5.05 0.88 17.23
C ILE A 59 4.46 -0.35 16.54
N ASN A 60 3.35 -0.89 17.05
CA ASN A 60 2.63 -1.96 16.38
C ASN A 60 1.16 -1.56 16.22
N PHE A 61 0.85 -0.99 15.06
CA PHE A 61 -0.51 -0.52 14.78
C PHE A 61 -1.48 -1.60 14.32
N GLN A 62 -1.02 -2.84 14.09
CA GLN A 62 -1.93 -3.97 13.86
C GLN A 62 -2.66 -4.40 15.13
N ASN A 63 -2.04 -4.20 16.30
CA ASN A 63 -2.69 -4.44 17.59
C ASN A 63 -2.57 -3.20 18.49
N PRO A 64 -3.58 -2.31 18.54
CA PRO A 64 -3.51 -1.10 19.35
C PRO A 64 -3.35 -1.34 20.85
N ALA A 65 -3.65 -2.54 21.36
CA ALA A 65 -3.37 -2.89 22.75
C ALA A 65 -1.87 -2.82 23.08
N SER A 66 -0.99 -3.01 22.09
CA SER A 66 0.46 -2.97 22.32
C SER A 66 0.96 -1.58 22.71
N TYR A 67 0.21 -0.51 22.46
CA TYR A 67 0.65 0.84 22.78
C TYR A 67 0.82 1.06 24.28
N SER A 68 0.10 0.32 25.14
CA SER A 68 0.27 0.42 26.59
C SER A 68 1.70 0.10 27.05
N ALA A 69 2.42 -0.73 26.30
CA ALA A 69 3.80 -1.12 26.57
C ALA A 69 4.82 -0.02 26.31
N LEU A 70 4.51 1.01 25.51
CA LEU A 70 5.46 2.04 25.08
C LEU A 70 6.16 2.71 26.27
N ASP A 71 7.47 2.88 26.21
CA ASP A 71 8.22 3.49 27.31
C ASP A 71 7.80 4.95 27.57
N SER A 72 7.68 5.34 28.85
CA SER A 72 7.33 6.69 29.30
C SER A 72 8.33 7.77 28.90
N LEU A 73 9.58 7.39 28.66
CA LEU A 73 10.65 8.33 28.34
C LEU A 73 10.91 8.43 26.83
N SER A 74 10.11 7.75 26.00
CA SER A 74 10.34 7.63 24.56
C SER A 74 9.21 8.23 23.74
N PHE A 75 9.58 9.08 22.78
CA PHE A 75 8.73 9.45 21.64
C PHE A 75 9.30 8.76 20.41
N ILE A 76 8.54 7.86 19.80
CA ILE A 76 8.99 7.05 18.68
C ILE A 76 8.40 7.65 17.40
N PHE A 77 9.25 7.87 16.41
CA PHE A 77 8.86 8.21 15.05
C PHE A 77 9.40 7.11 14.13
N ASP A 78 8.52 6.45 13.38
CA ASP A 78 8.87 5.34 12.50
C ASP A 78 8.28 5.59 11.10
N THR A 79 9.06 5.25 10.07
CA THR A 79 8.71 5.46 8.67
C THR A 79 9.20 4.27 7.85
N GLY A 80 8.27 3.63 7.16
CA GLY A 80 8.52 2.48 6.32
C GLY A 80 8.56 2.85 4.84
N VAL A 81 9.60 2.40 4.14
CA VAL A 81 9.69 2.43 2.67
C VAL A 81 9.93 1.02 2.19
N SER A 82 9.27 0.63 1.10
CA SER A 82 9.47 -0.68 0.47
C SER A 82 9.92 -0.56 -0.97
N LEU A 83 10.69 -1.55 -1.38
CA LEU A 83 11.02 -1.84 -2.77
C LEU A 83 10.55 -3.25 -3.06
N GLN A 84 9.74 -3.39 -4.11
CA GLN A 84 9.19 -4.67 -4.54
C GLN A 84 9.58 -4.93 -5.99
N ILE A 85 10.18 -6.10 -6.22
CA ILE A 85 10.49 -6.62 -7.54
C ILE A 85 9.57 -7.81 -7.77
N THR A 86 8.76 -7.74 -8.82
CA THR A 86 7.78 -8.79 -9.18
C THR A 86 8.05 -9.26 -10.59
N HIS A 87 8.08 -10.59 -10.77
CA HIS A 87 8.23 -11.24 -12.06
C HIS A 87 6.89 -11.83 -12.47
N PHE A 88 6.32 -11.35 -13.58
CA PHE A 88 5.11 -11.90 -14.18
C PHE A 88 5.48 -12.81 -15.34
N GLU A 89 4.81 -13.95 -15.44
CA GLU A 89 4.94 -14.89 -16.54
C GLU A 89 3.55 -15.35 -17.00
N GLU A 90 3.24 -15.17 -18.27
CA GLU A 90 1.98 -15.60 -18.88
C GLU A 90 2.28 -16.15 -20.29
N ASN A 91 1.91 -17.41 -20.54
CA ASN A 91 2.05 -18.06 -21.86
C ASN A 91 3.45 -17.87 -22.52
N GLY A 92 4.51 -17.89 -21.72
CA GLY A 92 5.90 -17.70 -22.19
C GLY A 92 6.38 -16.24 -22.29
N HIS A 93 5.50 -15.26 -22.05
CA HIS A 93 5.87 -13.84 -21.94
C HIS A 93 6.25 -13.49 -20.51
N LYS A 94 7.43 -12.89 -20.33
CA LYS A 94 7.93 -12.44 -19.02
C LYS A 94 7.92 -10.92 -18.94
N LYS A 95 7.44 -10.39 -17.82
CA LYS A 95 7.45 -8.94 -17.54
C LYS A 95 7.94 -8.71 -16.11
N ASN A 96 8.94 -7.86 -15.97
CA ASN A 96 9.44 -7.43 -14.67
C ASN A 96 8.75 -6.13 -14.28
N ALA A 97 8.26 -6.08 -13.04
CA ALA A 97 7.67 -4.90 -12.45
C ALA A 97 8.46 -4.53 -11.19
N ASN A 98 8.90 -3.28 -11.14
CA ASN A 98 9.61 -2.73 -10.00
C ASN A 98 8.74 -1.61 -9.41
N ASN A 99 8.50 -1.68 -8.10
CA ASN A 99 7.67 -0.73 -7.37
C ASN A 99 8.44 -0.23 -6.15
N GLY A 100 8.33 1.07 -5.87
CA GLY A 100 8.87 1.69 -4.67
C GLY A 100 7.81 2.54 -4.01
N ASN A 101 7.52 2.28 -2.72
CA ASN A 101 6.41 2.89 -2.01
C ASN A 101 6.78 3.32 -0.60
N ILE A 102 6.13 4.38 -0.13
CA ILE A 102 6.07 4.70 1.30
C ILE A 102 4.96 3.84 1.90
N GLU A 103 5.31 2.97 2.84
CA GLU A 103 4.39 2.00 3.46
C GLU A 103 3.68 2.60 4.66
N TYR A 104 4.36 3.44 5.44
CA TYR A 104 3.75 4.14 6.56
C TYR A 104 4.65 5.27 7.07
N ILE A 105 4.04 6.26 7.70
CA ILE A 105 4.69 7.27 8.53
C ILE A 105 3.86 7.33 9.82
N ASN A 106 4.43 6.96 10.95
CA ASN A 106 3.73 6.96 12.21
C ASN A 106 4.60 7.45 13.36
N ALA A 107 3.92 7.82 14.43
CA ALA A 107 4.54 8.17 15.69
C ALA A 107 3.75 7.57 16.84
N ALA A 108 4.42 7.40 17.97
CA ALA A 108 3.78 6.97 19.20
C ALA A 108 4.54 7.45 20.42
N PHE A 109 3.81 7.65 21.50
CA PHE A 109 4.35 8.03 22.80
C PHE A 109 3.41 7.57 23.91
N ARG A 110 3.93 7.47 25.13
CA ARG A 110 3.11 7.20 26.31
C ARG A 110 2.56 8.52 26.86
N ALA A 111 1.23 8.67 26.88
CA ALA A 111 0.56 9.86 27.40
C ALA A 111 0.39 9.83 28.92
N PHE A 112 0.09 8.66 29.49
CA PHE A 112 -0.01 8.44 30.94
C PHE A 112 0.56 7.09 31.33
N LYS A 113 0.67 6.81 32.63
CA LYS A 113 1.11 5.50 33.12
C LYS A 113 0.22 4.39 32.52
N HIS A 114 0.84 3.49 31.76
CA HIS A 114 0.19 2.40 31.02
C HIS A 114 -0.79 2.84 29.91
N VAL A 115 -0.78 4.11 29.48
CA VAL A 115 -1.61 4.60 28.38
C VAL A 115 -0.70 5.11 27.26
N GLY A 116 -0.68 4.37 26.16
CA GLY A 116 0.03 4.72 24.94
C GLY A 116 -0.89 5.31 23.88
N VAL A 117 -0.32 6.21 23.08
CA VAL A 117 -0.99 6.85 21.95
C VAL A 117 -0.15 6.63 20.72
N SER A 118 -0.79 6.33 19.59
CA SER A 118 -0.14 6.27 18.29
C SER A 118 -0.98 7.00 17.24
N PHE A 119 -0.32 7.59 16.28
CA PHE A 119 -0.98 8.21 15.13
C PHE A 119 -0.09 8.09 13.91
N GLY A 120 -0.69 8.10 12.72
CA GLY A 120 0.09 7.98 11.51
C GLY A 120 -0.74 8.01 10.24
N LEU A 121 -0.02 8.05 9.13
CA LEU A 121 -0.53 8.03 7.77
C LEU A 121 0.02 6.80 7.06
N MET A 122 -0.83 6.05 6.38
CA MET A 122 -0.40 4.92 5.55
C MET A 122 -1.37 4.67 4.39
N PRO A 123 -0.92 4.14 3.26
CA PRO A 123 -1.82 3.57 2.26
C PRO A 123 -2.63 2.41 2.87
N TYR A 124 -3.90 2.31 2.48
CA TYR A 124 -4.81 1.22 2.81
C TYR A 124 -4.97 0.27 1.62
N THR A 125 -5.19 0.80 0.41
CA THR A 125 -5.17 0.03 -0.84
C THR A 125 -4.40 0.75 -1.92
N ASN A 126 -3.86 -0.02 -2.87
CA ASN A 126 -3.18 0.48 -4.04
C ASN A 126 -3.83 -0.07 -5.32
N VAL A 127 -4.06 0.80 -6.30
CA VAL A 127 -4.42 0.43 -7.68
C VAL A 127 -3.32 0.86 -8.63
N GLY A 128 -2.90 -0.08 -9.45
CA GLY A 128 -1.80 0.12 -10.39
C GLY A 128 -1.68 -1.08 -11.30
N TYR A 129 -2.25 -0.96 -12.50
CA TYR A 129 -2.09 -1.93 -13.56
C TYR A 129 -2.13 -1.23 -14.91
N SER A 130 -1.39 -1.78 -15.87
CA SER A 130 -1.45 -1.40 -17.27
C SER A 130 -1.08 -2.59 -18.12
N TYR A 131 -2.07 -3.13 -18.82
CA TYR A 131 -1.88 -4.24 -19.74
C TYR A 131 -2.70 -4.02 -21.00
N THR A 132 -2.17 -4.52 -22.10
CA THR A 132 -2.77 -4.39 -23.42
C THR A 132 -2.96 -5.78 -23.99
N SER A 133 -4.18 -6.11 -24.37
CA SER A 133 -4.50 -7.31 -25.13
C SER A 133 -4.72 -6.93 -26.58
N ARG A 134 -3.96 -7.56 -27.49
CA ARG A 134 -4.07 -7.35 -28.94
C ARG A 134 -4.63 -8.59 -29.60
N SER A 135 -5.60 -8.42 -30.48
CA SER A 135 -6.17 -9.50 -31.28
C SER A 135 -6.50 -9.02 -32.68
N ASN A 136 -6.68 -9.96 -33.61
CA ASN A 136 -7.07 -9.68 -34.98
C ASN A 136 -8.57 -9.32 -35.00
N VAL A 137 -8.97 -8.38 -35.86
CA VAL A 137 -10.40 -8.05 -36.03
C VAL A 137 -11.15 -9.25 -36.63
N ASN A 138 -10.50 -10.06 -37.47
CA ASN A 138 -11.08 -11.28 -38.03
C ASN A 138 -10.67 -12.55 -37.23
N PRO A 139 -11.61 -13.46 -36.92
CA PRO A 139 -11.32 -14.73 -36.21
C PRO A 139 -10.45 -15.71 -37.00
N THR A 140 -10.47 -15.64 -38.33
CA THR A 140 -9.70 -16.49 -39.25
C THR A 140 -8.79 -15.61 -40.11
N PRO A 141 -7.55 -15.35 -39.68
CA PRO A 141 -6.69 -14.41 -40.38
C PRO A 141 -6.21 -14.97 -41.71
N ASN A 142 -6.39 -14.21 -42.79
CA ASN A 142 -5.82 -14.56 -44.10
C ASN A 142 -4.31 -14.25 -44.12
N PRO A 143 -3.41 -15.23 -44.26
CA PRO A 143 -1.96 -15.00 -44.25
C PRO A 143 -1.45 -14.18 -45.45
N SER A 144 -2.29 -13.92 -46.46
CA SER A 144 -1.92 -13.18 -47.67
C SER A 144 -2.29 -11.68 -47.64
N LEU A 145 -2.97 -11.19 -46.59
CA LEU A 145 -3.39 -9.78 -46.48
C LEU A 145 -3.01 -9.21 -45.10
N PRO A 146 -2.53 -7.96 -45.01
CA PRO A 146 -2.36 -7.28 -43.73
C PRO A 146 -3.75 -6.97 -43.17
N GLU A 147 -4.19 -7.76 -42.19
CA GLU A 147 -5.48 -7.56 -41.55
C GLU A 147 -5.42 -6.52 -40.43
N PRO A 148 -6.51 -5.75 -40.22
CA PRO A 148 -6.59 -4.83 -39.11
C PRO A 148 -6.59 -5.60 -37.78
N THR A 149 -5.87 -5.07 -36.80
CA THR A 149 -5.82 -5.55 -35.42
C THR A 149 -6.51 -4.55 -34.50
N TYR A 150 -7.14 -5.04 -33.44
CA TYR A 150 -7.62 -4.20 -32.34
C TYR A 150 -6.78 -4.43 -31.09
N SER A 151 -6.67 -3.39 -30.28
CA SER A 151 -5.89 -3.35 -29.06
C SER A 151 -6.76 -2.80 -27.93
N ASN A 152 -6.97 -3.62 -26.90
CA ASN A 152 -7.65 -3.20 -25.68
C ASN A 152 -6.60 -2.94 -24.60
N THR A 153 -6.42 -1.67 -24.25
CA THR A 153 -5.56 -1.25 -23.15
C THR A 153 -6.42 -1.01 -21.92
N PHE A 154 -6.12 -1.76 -20.85
CA PHE A 154 -6.71 -1.61 -19.54
C PHE A 154 -5.69 -0.98 -18.62
N ALA A 155 -6.03 0.19 -18.05
CA ALA A 155 -5.19 0.89 -17.10
C ALA A 155 -6.00 1.24 -15.85
N GLY A 156 -5.35 1.21 -14.69
CA GLY A 156 -5.93 1.75 -13.48
C GLY A 156 -4.86 2.28 -12.55
N THR A 157 -5.18 3.38 -11.88
CA THR A 157 -4.28 4.11 -10.98
C THR A 157 -5.04 4.63 -9.76
N GLY A 158 -4.28 4.94 -8.70
CA GLY A 158 -4.82 5.53 -7.47
C GLY A 158 -4.77 4.56 -6.30
N GLY A 159 -5.70 4.71 -5.37
CA GLY A 159 -5.74 3.92 -4.15
C GLY A 159 -6.24 4.71 -2.95
N VAL A 160 -6.53 4.01 -1.87
CA VAL A 160 -7.08 4.59 -0.64
C VAL A 160 -5.97 4.74 0.37
N ARG A 161 -5.90 5.89 1.03
CA ARG A 161 -4.99 6.21 2.13
C ARG A 161 -5.78 6.34 3.42
N GLN A 162 -5.13 6.10 4.54
CA GLN A 162 -5.72 6.26 5.86
C GLN A 162 -4.82 7.09 6.77
N VAL A 163 -5.44 7.96 7.56
CA VAL A 163 -4.84 8.57 8.74
C VAL A 163 -5.51 7.93 9.93
N TYR A 164 -4.73 7.53 10.92
CA TYR A 164 -5.25 6.90 12.12
C TYR A 164 -4.77 7.61 13.37
N PHE A 165 -5.59 7.48 14.41
CA PHE A 165 -5.28 7.82 15.78
C PHE A 165 -5.67 6.64 16.67
N GLY A 166 -4.80 6.30 17.60
CA GLY A 166 -4.84 5.06 18.35
C GLY A 166 -4.53 5.26 19.82
N LEU A 167 -5.24 4.52 20.66
CA LEU A 167 -5.05 4.51 22.12
C LEU A 167 -4.95 3.07 22.60
N GLY A 168 -3.97 2.79 23.46
CA GLY A 168 -3.81 1.51 24.15
C GLY A 168 -3.64 1.72 25.64
N TRP A 169 -4.29 0.88 26.43
CA TRP A 169 -4.29 0.95 27.89
C TRP A 169 -4.18 -0.45 28.51
N GLU A 170 -3.36 -0.58 29.55
CA GLU A 170 -3.28 -1.77 30.39
C GLU A 170 -4.02 -1.54 31.72
N PRO A 171 -5.33 -1.87 31.82
CA PRO A 171 -6.11 -1.71 33.05
C PRO A 171 -5.72 -2.69 34.17
N LEU A 172 -5.32 -3.91 33.80
CA LEU A 172 -4.90 -4.96 34.73
C LEU A 172 -3.51 -5.42 34.32
N LYS A 173 -2.67 -5.76 35.29
CA LYS A 173 -1.30 -6.21 35.00
C LYS A 173 -1.30 -7.40 34.05
N GLY A 174 -0.68 -7.23 32.89
CA GLY A 174 -0.63 -8.20 31.81
C GLY A 174 -1.79 -8.13 30.84
N LEU A 175 -2.93 -7.49 31.13
CA LEU A 175 -4.06 -7.36 30.21
C LEU A 175 -4.12 -5.96 29.62
N ALA A 176 -3.86 -5.87 28.32
CA ALA A 176 -3.93 -4.64 27.55
C ALA A 176 -5.10 -4.65 26.57
N ILE A 177 -5.75 -3.49 26.43
CA ILE A 177 -6.81 -3.21 25.46
C ILE A 177 -6.43 -1.99 24.65
N GLY A 178 -6.94 -1.88 23.42
CA GLY A 178 -6.72 -0.69 22.62
C GLY A 178 -7.71 -0.56 21.47
N ALA A 179 -7.74 0.63 20.89
CA ALA A 179 -8.53 0.92 19.71
C ALA A 179 -7.80 1.90 18.79
N ASN A 180 -7.96 1.72 17.49
CA ASN A 180 -7.58 2.66 16.44
C ASN A 180 -8.82 3.17 15.74
N VAL A 181 -8.89 4.48 15.52
CA VAL A 181 -9.87 5.11 14.64
C VAL A 181 -9.12 5.68 13.46
N ALA A 182 -9.58 5.39 12.24
CA ALA A 182 -8.98 5.85 11.01
C ALA A 182 -10.00 6.49 10.09
N TYR A 183 -9.57 7.53 9.40
CA TYR A 183 -10.30 8.13 8.27
C TYR A 183 -9.60 7.72 6.98
N LEU A 184 -10.39 7.20 6.04
CA LEU A 184 -9.95 6.69 4.75
C LEU A 184 -10.39 7.64 3.65
N TRP A 185 -9.47 7.98 2.76
CA TRP A 185 -9.75 8.77 1.57
C TRP A 185 -8.90 8.34 0.38
N GLY A 186 -9.43 8.52 -0.82
CA GLY A 186 -8.65 8.37 -2.04
C GLY A 186 -9.52 8.24 -3.27
N ASP A 187 -8.85 8.38 -4.41
CA ASP A 187 -9.47 8.33 -5.72
C ASP A 187 -8.90 7.14 -6.50
N LEU A 188 -9.75 6.51 -7.29
CA LEU A 188 -9.40 5.40 -8.16
C LEU A 188 -9.88 5.74 -9.57
N GLU A 189 -8.97 5.67 -10.54
CA GLU A 189 -9.30 5.84 -11.94
C GLU A 189 -9.06 4.52 -12.67
N ARG A 190 -10.02 4.13 -13.52
CA ARG A 190 -9.89 2.98 -14.42
C ARG A 190 -10.25 3.39 -15.83
N THR A 191 -9.36 3.14 -16.75
CA THR A 191 -9.53 3.51 -18.15
C THR A 191 -9.46 2.26 -19.02
N VAL A 192 -10.41 2.14 -19.93
CA VAL A 192 -10.44 1.13 -20.99
C VAL A 192 -10.35 1.86 -22.32
N VAL A 193 -9.26 1.65 -23.04
CA VAL A 193 -9.04 2.21 -24.38
C VAL A 193 -9.06 1.08 -25.40
N ASN A 194 -9.94 1.19 -26.37
CA ASN A 194 -10.01 0.31 -27.51
C ASN A 194 -9.52 1.06 -28.75
N SER A 195 -8.33 0.70 -29.22
CA SER A 195 -7.67 1.29 -30.39
C SER A 195 -7.56 0.28 -31.53
N TYR A 196 -7.49 0.78 -32.75
CA TYR A 196 -7.42 -0.03 -33.97
C TYR A 196 -6.18 0.34 -34.77
N SER A 197 -5.61 -0.62 -35.50
CA SER A 197 -4.48 -0.33 -36.40
C SER A 197 -4.89 0.39 -37.68
N ASP A 198 -6.18 0.39 -38.01
CA ASP A 198 -6.76 1.13 -39.12
C ASP A 198 -7.14 2.55 -38.67
N SER A 199 -6.57 3.57 -39.32
CA SER A 199 -6.78 4.98 -38.99
C SER A 199 -8.18 5.50 -39.33
N TYR A 200 -8.97 4.75 -40.11
CA TYR A 200 -10.38 5.09 -40.39
C TYR A 200 -11.33 4.65 -39.27
N ILE A 201 -10.85 3.83 -38.32
CA ILE A 201 -11.67 3.35 -37.18
C ILE A 201 -11.37 4.21 -35.95
N ASN A 202 -12.41 4.83 -35.41
CA ASN A 202 -12.29 5.67 -34.22
C ASN A 202 -11.91 4.85 -32.98
N THR A 203 -10.99 5.39 -32.19
CA THR A 203 -10.64 4.85 -30.87
C THR A 203 -11.76 5.17 -29.88
N LEU A 204 -12.21 4.17 -29.12
CA LEU A 204 -13.16 4.35 -28.03
C LEU A 204 -12.41 4.34 -26.70
N SER A 205 -12.65 5.35 -25.86
CA SER A 205 -12.10 5.40 -24.51
C SER A 205 -13.22 5.55 -23.49
N LYS A 206 -13.13 4.80 -22.39
CA LYS A 206 -14.03 4.93 -21.26
C LYS A 206 -13.23 5.02 -19.97
N THR A 207 -13.47 6.09 -19.22
CA THR A 207 -12.86 6.35 -17.92
C THR A 207 -13.91 6.23 -16.83
N TYR A 208 -13.58 5.48 -15.78
CA TYR A 208 -14.38 5.30 -14.58
C TYR A 208 -13.61 5.87 -13.40
N THR A 209 -14.19 6.85 -12.73
CA THR A 209 -13.60 7.48 -11.55
C THR A 209 -14.43 7.13 -10.32
N TYR A 210 -13.75 6.73 -9.26
CA TYR A 210 -14.35 6.41 -7.97
C TYR A 210 -13.68 7.24 -6.88
N GLU A 211 -14.47 7.94 -6.08
CA GLU A 211 -14.02 8.65 -4.90
C GLU A 211 -14.45 7.85 -3.67
N VAL A 212 -13.50 7.58 -2.77
CA VAL A 212 -13.73 6.82 -1.54
C VAL A 212 -13.50 7.72 -0.34
N LYS A 213 -14.50 7.80 0.54
CA LYS A 213 -14.41 8.40 1.87
C LYS A 213 -15.08 7.48 2.86
N SER A 214 -14.36 7.07 3.89
CA SER A 214 -14.89 6.14 4.88
C SER A 214 -14.18 6.28 6.23
N TYR A 215 -14.71 5.59 7.24
CA TYR A 215 -14.12 5.47 8.57
C TYR A 215 -13.89 4.00 8.89
N LYS A 216 -12.83 3.72 9.63
CA LYS A 216 -12.48 2.38 10.11
C LYS A 216 -12.16 2.44 11.59
N VAL A 217 -12.58 1.41 12.32
CA VAL A 217 -12.24 1.24 13.73
C VAL A 217 -11.66 -0.16 13.91
N ASP A 218 -10.47 -0.23 14.50
CA ASP A 218 -9.82 -1.50 14.85
C ASP A 218 -9.75 -1.62 16.38
N PHE A 219 -9.97 -2.81 16.91
CA PHE A 219 -9.87 -3.10 18.35
C PHE A 219 -8.75 -4.10 18.62
N GLY A 220 -8.07 -3.93 19.75
CA GLY A 220 -6.98 -4.78 20.18
C GLY A 220 -7.19 -5.28 21.61
N LEU A 221 -6.84 -6.54 21.83
CA LEU A 221 -6.77 -7.17 23.14
C LEU A 221 -5.49 -8.00 23.20
N GLN A 222 -4.75 -7.91 24.29
CA GLN A 222 -3.52 -8.65 24.47
C GLN A 222 -3.33 -9.03 25.92
N TYR A 223 -2.83 -10.25 26.16
CA TYR A 223 -2.47 -10.72 27.49
C TYR A 223 -1.03 -11.19 27.53
N THR A 224 -0.25 -10.69 28.49
CA THR A 224 1.16 -11.00 28.68
C THR A 224 1.37 -11.54 30.09
N GLN A 225 1.77 -12.81 30.18
CA GLN A 225 2.13 -13.48 31.42
C GLN A 225 3.60 -13.89 31.35
N LYS A 226 4.39 -13.50 32.35
CA LYS A 226 5.75 -14.03 32.52
C LYS A 226 5.64 -15.46 33.03
N LEU A 227 6.07 -16.42 32.23
CA LEU A 227 6.25 -17.79 32.70
C LEU A 227 7.52 -17.82 33.57
N SER A 228 7.38 -18.23 34.83
CA SER A 228 8.54 -18.62 35.61
C SER A 228 9.21 -19.80 34.92
N LYS A 229 10.54 -19.86 35.00
CA LYS A 229 11.25 -21.12 34.81
C LYS A 229 10.91 -22.09 35.95
#